data_AF-A0A2D4H4K8-F1
#
_entry.id   AF-A0A2D4H4K8-F1
#
_cell.length_a   1.000
_cell.length_b   1.000
_cell.length_c   1.000
_cell.angle_alpha   90.00
_cell.angle_beta   90.00
_cell.angle_gamma   90.00
#
_symmetry.space_group_name_H-M   'P 1'
#
loop_
_entity.id
_entity.type
_entity.pdbx_description
1 polymer ?
#
loop_
_entity_poly.entity_id
_entity_poly.type
_entity_poly.pdbx_seq_one_letter_code
_entity_poly.pdbx_strand_id
1 'polypeptide(L)'
;IGTKHGVIYLITKYGYIHMYDLESGVCIYMNRISAETIFVTSPHEPTSGIIGVNKKGQVLSVCVEEDNIVNYATNILQNPDLGLRMAIRSNLAGAEELFARKFNTLFAQGSYAEAAKVAASAPKGILRTSD
;
A
#
# COMPACT_ATOMS: atom_id res chain seq x y z
N ILE A 1 -4.67 -3.00 -12.65
CA ILE A 1 -3.47 -2.73 -11.84
C ILE A 1 -3.58 -1.28 -11.37
N GLY A 2 -3.41 -1.01 -10.08
CA GLY A 2 -3.32 0.34 -9.53
C GLY A 2 -1.89 0.83 -9.64
N THR A 3 -1.55 1.51 -10.74
CA THR A 3 -0.18 1.92 -11.07
C THR A 3 0.40 2.92 -10.09
N LYS A 4 -0.42 3.80 -9.50
CA LYS A 4 0.01 4.78 -8.50
C LYS A 4 0.59 4.11 -7.25
N HIS A 5 -0.02 2.99 -6.83
CA HIS A 5 0.33 2.30 -5.58
C HIS A 5 1.17 1.03 -5.78
N GLY A 6 1.36 0.61 -7.02
CA GLY A 6 1.99 -0.67 -7.34
C GLY A 6 1.18 -1.84 -6.75
N VAL A 7 -0.15 -1.84 -6.93
CA VAL A 7 -1.03 -2.88 -6.40
C VAL A 7 -1.80 -3.61 -7.51
N ILE A 8 -2.02 -4.90 -7.31
CA ILE A 8 -2.85 -5.74 -8.17
C ILE A 8 -4.23 -5.88 -7.51
N TYR A 9 -5.29 -5.57 -8.26
CA TYR A 9 -6.66 -5.88 -7.87
C TYR A 9 -7.10 -7.15 -8.59
N LEU A 10 -7.60 -8.12 -7.84
CA LEU A 10 -8.15 -9.37 -8.37
C LEU A 10 -9.56 -9.57 -7.81
N ILE A 11 -10.53 -9.73 -8.72
CA ILE A 11 -11.92 -10.01 -8.36
C ILE A 11 -12.25 -11.45 -8.76
N THR A 12 -12.79 -12.22 -7.82
CA THR A 12 -13.21 -13.60 -8.05
C THR A 12 -14.66 -13.69 -8.52
N LYS A 13 -15.04 -14.84 -9.07
CA LYS A 13 -16.42 -15.11 -9.52
C LYS A 13 -17.47 -14.91 -8.42
N TYR A 14 -17.11 -15.20 -7.16
CA TYR A 14 -18.00 -15.10 -5.99
C TYR A 14 -17.97 -13.72 -5.30
N GLY A 15 -17.38 -12.71 -5.94
CA GLY A 15 -17.41 -11.33 -5.46
C GLY A 15 -16.40 -11.03 -4.35
N TYR A 16 -15.33 -11.81 -4.24
CA TYR A 16 -14.19 -11.46 -3.38
C TYR A 16 -13.24 -10.53 -4.12
N ILE A 17 -12.78 -9.49 -3.43
CA ILE A 17 -11.65 -8.67 -3.85
C ILE A 17 -10.40 -9.16 -3.12
N HIS A 18 -9.32 -9.24 -3.87
CA HIS A 18 -7.99 -9.46 -3.35
C HIS A 18 -7.10 -8.32 -3.83
N MET A 19 -6.26 -7.81 -2.94
CA MET A 19 -5.24 -6.82 -3.22
C MET A 19 -3.87 -7.44 -2.97
N TYR A 20 -2.96 -7.32 -3.92
CA TYR A 20 -1.59 -7.82 -3.80
C TYR A 20 -0.58 -6.71 -4.09
N ASP A 21 0.57 -6.76 -3.45
CA ASP A 21 1.72 -5.94 -3.83
C ASP A 21 2.28 -6.42 -5.18
N LEU A 22 2.45 -5.51 -6.13
CA LEU A 22 2.91 -5.83 -7.48
C LEU A 22 4.36 -6.34 -7.50
N GLU A 23 5.19 -5.85 -6.58
CA GLU A 23 6.62 -6.14 -6.54
C GLU A 23 6.93 -7.51 -5.92
N SER A 24 6.28 -7.84 -4.80
CA SER A 24 6.55 -9.08 -4.05
C SER A 24 5.47 -10.16 -4.16
N GLY A 25 4.29 -9.82 -4.68
CA GLY A 25 3.14 -10.74 -4.70
C GLY A 25 2.51 -10.98 -3.33
N VAL A 26 2.94 -10.27 -2.28
CA VAL A 26 2.36 -10.37 -0.93
C VAL A 26 0.89 -9.97 -0.97
N CYS A 27 0.03 -10.78 -0.35
CA CYS A 27 -1.38 -10.45 -0.20
C CYS A 27 -1.54 -9.35 0.84
N ILE A 28 -2.15 -8.24 0.42
CA ILE A 28 -2.39 -7.06 1.27
C ILE A 28 -3.77 -7.19 1.91
N TYR A 29 -4.82 -7.42 1.11
CA TYR A 29 -6.19 -7.38 1.62
C TYR A 29 -7.08 -8.38 0.89
N MET A 30 -8.00 -9.01 1.63
CA MET A 30 -9.02 -9.90 1.10
C MET A 30 -10.35 -9.63 1.80
N ASN A 31 -11.42 -9.46 1.01
CA ASN A 31 -12.77 -9.39 1.56
C ASN A 31 -13.81 -9.72 0.50
N ARG A 32 -15.03 -10.06 0.92
CA ARG A 32 -16.18 -10.20 0.03
C ARG A 32 -16.88 -8.86 -0.12
N ILE A 33 -16.86 -8.29 -1.31
CA ILE A 33 -17.47 -6.99 -1.63
C ILE A 33 -18.81 -7.12 -2.36
N SER A 34 -19.13 -8.31 -2.87
CA SER A 34 -20.42 -8.55 -3.51
C SER A 34 -20.92 -9.97 -3.28
N ALA A 35 -22.23 -10.09 -3.06
CA ALA A 35 -22.90 -11.40 -3.07
C ALA A 35 -23.06 -11.95 -4.50
N GLU A 36 -23.11 -11.05 -5.49
CA GLU A 36 -23.29 -11.36 -6.90
C GLU A 36 -21.96 -11.29 -7.67
N THR A 37 -21.87 -12.01 -8.78
CA THR A 37 -20.70 -11.89 -9.67
C THR A 37 -20.60 -10.47 -10.23
N ILE A 38 -19.43 -9.85 -10.04
CA ILE A 38 -18.99 -8.69 -10.80
C ILE A 38 -18.57 -9.21 -12.18
N PHE A 39 -19.38 -8.95 -13.20
CA PHE A 39 -19.24 -9.59 -14.52
C PHE A 39 -18.42 -8.77 -15.51
N VAL A 40 -18.24 -7.48 -15.24
CA VAL A 40 -17.42 -6.57 -16.03
C VAL A 40 -16.66 -5.63 -15.11
N THR A 41 -15.42 -5.33 -15.48
CA THR A 41 -14.55 -4.42 -14.74
C THR A 41 -13.77 -3.52 -15.69
N SER A 42 -13.36 -2.37 -15.20
CA SER A 42 -12.44 -1.44 -15.86
C SER A 42 -11.49 -0.85 -14.81
N PRO A 43 -10.29 -0.37 -15.19
CA PRO A 43 -9.51 0.52 -14.33
C PRO A 43 -10.35 1.74 -13.92
N HIS A 44 -10.21 2.17 -12.67
CA HIS A 44 -10.79 3.42 -12.19
C HIS A 44 -9.70 4.49 -12.07
N GLU A 45 -9.45 5.21 -13.16
CA GLU A 45 -8.31 6.13 -13.30
C GLU A 45 -8.20 7.18 -12.19
N PRO A 46 -9.29 7.86 -11.75
CA PRO A 46 -9.18 8.94 -10.76
C PRO A 46 -8.59 8.52 -9.41
N THR A 47 -8.79 7.26 -9.02
CA THR A 47 -8.34 6.71 -7.73
C THR A 47 -7.25 5.66 -7.88
N SER A 48 -6.76 5.41 -9.10
CA SER A 48 -5.88 4.27 -9.42
C SER A 48 -6.46 2.92 -8.92
N GLY A 49 -7.79 2.78 -8.99
CA GLY A 49 -8.54 1.65 -8.47
C GLY A 49 -9.05 0.71 -9.54
N ILE A 50 -10.06 -0.08 -9.17
CA ILE A 50 -10.87 -0.91 -10.05
C ILE A 50 -12.35 -0.53 -9.88
N ILE A 51 -13.08 -0.48 -10.99
CA ILE A 51 -14.53 -0.29 -10.99
C ILE A 51 -15.18 -1.46 -11.72
N GLY A 52 -16.35 -1.91 -11.27
CA GLY A 52 -17.06 -3.01 -11.89
C GLY A 52 -18.56 -2.97 -11.63
N VAL A 53 -19.30 -3.75 -12.42
CA VAL A 53 -20.76 -3.90 -12.32
C VAL A 53 -21.12 -5.33 -11.99
N ASN A 54 -21.98 -5.53 -11.00
CA ASN A 54 -22.47 -6.85 -10.63
C ASN A 54 -23.82 -7.19 -11.27
N LYS A 55 -24.24 -8.46 -11.18
CA LYS A 55 -25.51 -8.94 -11.77
C LYS A 55 -26.78 -8.24 -11.25
N LYS A 56 -26.71 -7.54 -10.12
CA LYS A 56 -27.80 -6.71 -9.58
C LYS A 56 -27.82 -5.29 -10.15
N GLY A 57 -26.88 -4.95 -11.04
CA GLY A 57 -26.76 -3.61 -11.61
C GLY A 57 -26.07 -2.61 -10.68
N GLN A 58 -25.47 -3.06 -9.57
CA GLN A 58 -24.71 -2.17 -8.69
C GLN A 58 -23.35 -1.84 -9.32
N VAL A 59 -23.00 -0.56 -9.33
CA VAL A 59 -21.67 -0.07 -9.70
C VAL A 59 -20.84 0.02 -8.43
N LEU A 60 -19.75 -0.75 -8.38
CA LEU A 60 -18.87 -0.86 -7.22
C LEU A 60 -17.46 -0.43 -7.63
N SER A 61 -16.80 0.38 -6.82
CA SER A 61 -15.38 0.71 -6.99
C SER A 61 -14.59 0.33 -5.74
N VAL A 62 -13.34 -0.07 -5.95
CA VAL A 62 -12.37 -0.34 -4.88
C VAL A 62 -11.06 0.34 -5.25
N CYS A 63 -10.45 1.03 -4.29
CA CYS A 63 -9.15 1.66 -4.43
C CYS A 63 -8.35 1.55 -3.13
N VAL A 64 -7.08 1.94 -3.17
CA VAL A 64 -6.23 2.05 -1.99
C VAL A 64 -6.65 3.27 -1.18
N GLU A 65 -6.85 3.09 0.13
CA GLU A 65 -7.02 4.20 1.08
C GLU A 65 -5.65 4.70 1.52
N GLU A 66 -5.22 5.84 0.98
CA GLU A 66 -3.84 6.35 1.09
C GLU A 66 -3.44 6.68 2.53
N ASP A 67 -4.39 7.11 3.35
CA ASP A 67 -4.14 7.48 4.75
C ASP A 67 -4.00 6.25 5.67
N ASN A 68 -4.57 5.11 5.28
CA ASN A 68 -4.65 3.93 6.14
C ASN A 68 -3.78 2.75 5.70
N ILE A 69 -3.41 2.66 4.42
CA ILE A 69 -2.77 1.46 3.86
C ILE A 69 -1.41 1.15 4.51
N VAL A 70 -0.62 2.18 4.85
CA VAL A 70 0.69 2.02 5.49
C VAL A 70 0.53 1.49 6.91
N ASN A 71 -0.38 2.10 7.68
CA ASN A 71 -0.72 1.66 9.03
C ASN A 71 -1.28 0.22 9.03
N TYR A 72 -2.14 -0.10 8.07
CA TYR A 72 -2.71 -1.43 7.90
C TYR A 72 -1.61 -2.47 7.61
N ALA A 73 -0.72 -2.21 6.65
CA ALA A 73 0.40 -3.11 6.35
C ALA A 73 1.33 -3.30 7.56
N THR A 74 1.57 -2.24 8.32
CA THR A 74 2.50 -2.25 9.45
C THR A 74 1.92 -2.95 10.67
N ASN A 75 0.71 -2.60 11.08
CA ASN A 75 0.16 -2.98 12.38
C ASN A 75 -0.87 -4.12 12.28
N ILE A 76 -1.61 -4.23 11.17
CA ILE A 76 -2.61 -5.30 10.98
C ILE A 76 -1.97 -6.51 10.30
N LEU A 77 -1.26 -6.31 9.19
CA LEU A 77 -0.50 -7.39 8.53
C LEU A 77 0.82 -7.72 9.26
N GLN A 78 1.21 -6.91 10.24
CA GLN A 78 2.48 -7.05 10.97
C GLN A 78 3.69 -7.12 10.02
N ASN A 79 3.64 -6.36 8.91
CA ASN A 79 4.66 -6.34 7.88
C ASN A 79 5.18 -4.90 7.67
N PRO A 80 6.04 -4.41 8.58
CA PRO A 80 6.58 -3.05 8.51
C PRO A 80 7.44 -2.81 7.25
N ASP A 81 8.10 -3.83 6.71
CA ASP A 81 8.89 -3.72 5.48
C ASP A 81 8.03 -3.47 4.25
N LEU A 82 6.86 -4.11 4.17
CA LEU A 82 5.86 -3.81 3.14
C LEU A 82 5.31 -2.39 3.32
N GLY A 83 4.91 -2.00 4.53
CA GLY A 83 4.41 -0.66 4.82
C GLY A 83 5.41 0.44 4.43
N LEU A 84 6.68 0.24 4.77
CA LEU A 84 7.77 1.14 4.40
C LEU A 84 7.97 1.23 2.88
N ARG A 85 8.02 0.09 2.18
CA ARG A 85 8.19 0.08 0.71
C ARG A 85 7.01 0.76 0.00
N MET A 86 5.78 0.50 0.43
CA MET A 86 4.59 1.16 -0.10
C MET A 86 4.63 2.68 0.13
N ALA A 87 5.06 3.11 1.31
CA ALA A 87 5.19 4.54 1.62
C ALA A 87 6.24 5.24 0.75
N ILE A 88 7.42 4.63 0.54
CA ILE A 88 8.46 5.18 -0.35
C ILE A 88 7.96 5.25 -1.79
N ARG A 89 7.49 4.11 -2.31
CA ARG A 89 7.16 3.94 -3.73
C ARG A 89 6.01 4.85 -4.17
N SER A 90 5.07 5.10 -3.27
CA SER A 90 3.83 5.82 -3.58
C SER A 90 3.70 7.15 -2.82
N ASN A 91 4.77 7.60 -2.16
CA ASN A 91 4.84 8.85 -1.39
C ASN A 91 3.67 9.01 -0.39
N LEU A 92 3.34 7.93 0.32
CA LEU A 92 2.23 7.88 1.27
C LEU A 92 2.65 8.35 2.66
N ALA A 93 1.70 8.94 3.40
CA ALA A 93 1.88 9.29 4.81
C ALA A 93 1.75 8.06 5.72
N GLY A 94 2.14 8.19 6.99
CA GLY A 94 1.98 7.15 8.01
C GLY A 94 3.21 6.25 8.21
N ALA A 95 4.31 6.50 7.48
CA ALA A 95 5.58 5.80 7.67
C ALA A 95 6.62 6.62 8.44
N GLU A 96 6.30 7.85 8.84
CA GLU A 96 7.19 8.79 9.53
C GLU A 96 7.95 8.14 10.68
N GLU A 97 7.21 7.48 11.57
CA GLU A 97 7.78 6.79 12.73
C GLU A 97 8.60 5.55 12.32
N LEU A 98 8.23 4.86 11.23
CA LEU A 98 8.98 3.70 10.72
C LEU A 98 10.34 4.12 10.19
N PHE A 99 10.43 5.27 9.50
CA PHE A 99 11.71 5.83 9.06
C PHE A 99 12.60 6.19 10.25
N ALA A 100 12.06 6.89 11.23
CA ALA A 100 12.80 7.26 12.43
C ALA A 100 13.31 6.02 13.20
N ARG A 101 12.46 5.02 13.41
CA ARG A 101 12.84 3.75 14.06
C ARG A 101 13.92 3.00 13.27
N LYS A 102 13.78 2.90 11.94
CA LYS A 102 14.77 2.22 11.08
C LYS A 102 16.10 2.96 11.07
N PHE A 103 16.08 4.29 10.99
CA PHE A 103 17.26 5.13 11.09
C PHE A 103 17.98 4.91 12.43
N ASN A 104 17.28 5.07 13.56
CA ASN A 104 17.84 4.90 14.89
C ASN A 104 18.43 3.50 15.10
N THR A 105 17.77 2.47 14.56
CA THR A 105 18.27 1.08 14.62
C THR A 105 19.59 0.92 13.86
N LEU A 106 19.66 1.40 12.62
CA LEU A 106 20.87 1.32 11.79
C LEU A 106 22.01 2.17 12.38
N PHE A 107 21.66 3.35 12.91
CA PHE A 107 22.61 4.25 13.55
C PHE A 107 23.20 3.64 14.83
N ALA A 108 22.37 3.05 15.70
CA ALA A 108 22.82 2.36 16.91
C ALA A 108 23.68 1.12 16.60
N GLN A 109 23.47 0.48 15.45
CA GLN A 109 24.28 -0.63 14.95
C GLN A 109 25.61 -0.18 14.31
N GLY A 110 25.89 1.12 14.23
CA GLY A 110 27.09 1.68 13.56
C GLY A 110 27.04 1.61 12.03
N SER A 111 25.87 1.27 11.45
CA SER A 111 25.66 1.16 10.00
C SER A 111 25.32 2.53 9.38
N TYR A 112 26.24 3.48 9.49
CA TYR A 112 26.01 4.88 9.11
C TYR A 112 25.68 5.09 7.62
N ALA A 113 26.27 4.29 6.72
CA ALA A 113 25.99 4.39 5.29
C ALA A 113 24.53 4.03 4.96
N GLU A 114 23.98 2.98 5.60
CA GLU A 114 22.59 2.58 5.40
C GLU A 114 21.63 3.54 6.12
N ALA A 115 21.98 4.03 7.31
CA ALA A 115 21.21 5.06 8.00
C ALA A 115 21.08 6.33 7.14
N ALA A 116 22.16 6.78 6.51
CA ALA A 116 22.15 7.93 5.60
C ALA A 116 21.24 7.70 4.37
N LYS A 117 21.24 6.48 3.79
CA LYS A 117 20.31 6.13 2.70
C LYS A 117 18.84 6.19 3.15
N VAL A 118 18.54 5.73 4.36
CA VAL A 118 17.18 5.81 4.93
C VAL A 118 16.77 7.27 5.11
N ALA A 119 17.65 8.13 5.63
CA ALA A 119 17.37 9.55 5.78
C ALA A 119 17.15 10.26 4.42
N ALA A 120 17.97 9.93 3.43
CA ALA A 120 17.85 10.49 2.08
C ALA A 120 16.58 10.05 1.34
N SER A 121 16.10 8.82 1.57
CA SER A 121 14.93 8.24 0.89
C SER A 121 13.61 8.47 1.62
N ALA A 122 13.63 9.05 2.82
CA ALA A 122 12.43 9.29 3.61
C ALA A 122 11.48 10.30 2.89
N PRO A 123 10.18 9.97 2.77
CA PRO A 123 9.19 10.82 2.13
C PRO A 123 9.02 12.12 2.90
N LYS A 124 8.65 13.17 2.15
CA LYS A 124 8.45 14.54 2.67
C LYS A 124 9.65 15.13 3.43
N GLY A 125 10.85 14.55 3.31
CA GLY A 125 12.06 15.07 3.93
C GLY A 125 12.08 14.98 5.46
N ILE A 126 11.33 14.06 6.07
CA ILE A 126 11.20 13.99 7.53
C ILE A 126 12.51 13.74 8.29
N LEU A 127 13.47 13.08 7.65
CA LEU A 127 14.81 12.84 8.22
C LEU A 127 15.89 13.76 7.61
N ARG A 128 15.50 14.78 6.83
CA ARG A 128 16.44 15.78 6.29
C ARG A 128 16.41 17.03 7.18
N THR A 129 16.65 16.82 8.46
CA THR A 129 16.63 17.82 9.53
C THR A 129 18.06 18.14 10.01
N SER A 130 18.22 19.20 10.81
CA SER A 130 19.52 19.58 11.40
C SER A 130 19.99 18.67 12.53
N ASP A 131 19.10 17.81 13.02
CA ASP A 131 19.23 17.03 14.25
C ASP A 131 19.96 15.70 14.06
#